data_AF-A0A2H6A4D9-F1
#
_entry.id   AF-A0A2H6A4D9-F1
#
_cell.length_a   1.000
_cell.length_b   1.000
_cell.length_c   1.000
_cell.angle_alpha   90.00
_cell.angle_beta   90.00
_cell.angle_gamma   90.00
#
_symmetry.space_group_name_H-M   'P 1'
#
loop_
_entity.id
_entity.type
_entity.pdbx_description
1 polymer ?
#
loop_
_entity_poly.entity_id
_entity_poly.type
_entity_poly.pdbx_seq_one_letter_code
_entity_poly.pdbx_strand_id
1 'polypeptide(L)'
;MKRILVLGLLAALGQCGGRPEATRDPASEPPSPGISSRSEQAEAIAGYWVLRRADAAPQGMQLELLFDSIAGFGFRARITFLMQGDVGLDASLFGPGAGSIRPDSTVSVIFSGPRSELGNRLSGKVRGDTIALAEFLWAGEDWLRSGRRWVLVRQRQ
;
A
#
# COMPACT_ATOMS: atom_id res chain seq x y z
N MET A 1 -29.51 70.23 -37.20
CA MET A 1 -30.96 69.93 -37.22
C MET A 1 -31.19 68.78 -36.22
N LYS A 2 -31.42 68.98 -34.91
CA LYS A 2 -32.67 69.33 -34.19
C LYS A 2 -33.94 68.68 -34.77
N ARG A 3 -34.52 67.71 -34.04
CA ARG A 3 -35.95 67.58 -33.64
C ARG A 3 -36.15 66.34 -32.72
N ILE A 4 -36.53 66.58 -31.44
CA ILE A 4 -37.84 66.26 -30.78
C ILE A 4 -37.86 64.81 -30.23
N LEU A 5 -37.72 64.49 -28.93
CA LEU A 5 -38.36 64.90 -27.65
C LEU A 5 -39.75 64.26 -27.45
N VAL A 6 -39.84 63.22 -26.59
CA VAL A 6 -41.04 62.93 -25.78
C VAL A 6 -40.64 62.40 -24.40
N LEU A 7 -41.25 63.07 -23.43
CA LEU A 7 -41.57 62.80 -22.01
C LEU A 7 -41.40 61.34 -21.51
N GLY A 8 -41.14 61.08 -20.22
CA GLY A 8 -41.36 61.96 -19.08
C GLY A 8 -40.79 61.45 -17.75
N LEU A 9 -40.57 62.46 -16.93
CA LEU A 9 -40.39 62.57 -15.49
C LEU A 9 -41.17 61.53 -14.65
N LEU A 10 -40.51 60.83 -13.72
CA LEU A 10 -40.70 61.05 -12.28
C LEU A 10 -39.58 60.36 -11.45
N ALA A 11 -38.84 61.22 -10.75
CA ALA A 11 -37.98 61.00 -9.60
C ALA A 11 -38.79 60.42 -8.41
N ALA A 12 -38.26 59.79 -7.36
CA ALA A 12 -36.92 59.41 -6.93
C ALA A 12 -37.08 58.56 -5.64
N LEU A 13 -35.93 58.13 -5.11
CA LEU A 13 -35.62 57.73 -3.73
C LEU A 13 -35.58 56.22 -3.48
N GLY A 14 -34.37 55.72 -3.29
CA GLY A 14 -34.15 54.35 -2.82
C GLY A 14 -32.75 53.83 -3.12
N GLN A 15 -31.72 54.49 -2.62
CA GLN A 15 -30.35 53.99 -2.64
C GLN A 15 -30.27 52.79 -1.68
N CYS A 16 -30.25 51.56 -2.20
CA CYS A 16 -29.85 50.37 -1.45
C CYS A 16 -29.49 49.23 -2.41
N GLY A 17 -28.39 49.41 -3.15
CA GLY A 17 -27.73 48.32 -3.88
C GLY A 17 -26.80 47.57 -2.95
N GLY A 18 -27.37 46.87 -1.97
CA GLY A 18 -26.65 45.99 -1.07
C GLY A 18 -25.95 44.89 -1.88
N ARG A 19 -24.66 44.76 -1.62
CA ARG A 19 -23.78 43.63 -1.96
C ARG A 19 -24.53 42.31 -1.69
N PRO A 20 -24.81 41.44 -2.67
CA PRO A 20 -25.00 40.04 -2.35
C PRO A 20 -23.60 39.48 -2.10
N GLU A 21 -23.17 39.57 -0.85
CA GLU A 21 -22.16 38.69 -0.28
C GLU A 21 -22.73 37.27 -0.44
N ALA A 22 -22.38 36.62 -1.55
CA ALA A 22 -22.56 35.19 -1.68
C ALA A 22 -21.61 34.56 -0.67
N THR A 23 -22.11 34.38 0.56
CA THR A 23 -21.58 33.50 1.57
C THR A 23 -21.40 32.14 0.90
N ARG A 24 -20.21 31.88 0.36
CA ARG A 24 -19.75 30.52 0.13
C ARG A 24 -19.60 29.92 1.51
N ASP A 25 -20.66 29.24 1.90
CA ASP A 25 -20.59 28.16 2.87
C ASP A 25 -19.30 27.37 2.57
N PRO A 26 -18.33 27.29 3.50
CA PRO A 26 -17.25 26.33 3.35
C PRO A 26 -17.87 24.96 3.54
N ALA A 27 -18.54 24.47 2.50
CA ALA A 27 -18.91 23.08 2.35
C ALA A 27 -17.61 22.31 2.56
N SER A 28 -17.56 21.68 3.74
CA SER A 28 -16.44 20.92 4.25
C SER A 28 -15.94 20.00 3.13
N GLU A 29 -14.83 20.35 2.52
CA GLU A 29 -14.08 19.41 1.71
C GLU A 29 -13.72 18.29 2.69
N PRO A 30 -14.21 17.05 2.49
CA PRO A 30 -13.81 15.97 3.37
C PRO A 30 -12.28 15.89 3.26
N PRO A 31 -11.54 15.86 4.38
CA PRO A 31 -10.09 15.74 4.33
C PRO A 31 -9.77 14.53 3.48
N SER A 32 -9.11 14.74 2.33
CA SER A 32 -8.76 13.67 1.40
C SER A 32 -8.02 12.60 2.20
N PRO A 33 -8.61 11.41 2.45
CA PRO A 33 -7.95 10.39 3.26
C PRO A 33 -6.69 9.85 2.56
N GLY A 34 -6.49 10.18 1.29
CA GLY A 34 -5.76 9.35 0.33
C GLY A 34 -4.24 9.40 0.37
N ILE A 35 -3.60 10.38 1.03
CA ILE A 35 -2.13 10.47 1.07
C ILE A 35 -1.60 9.99 2.41
N SER A 36 -2.12 10.50 3.53
CA SER A 36 -1.68 10.08 4.87
C SER A 36 -1.96 8.60 5.12
N SER A 37 -3.18 8.13 4.83
CA SER A 37 -3.52 6.70 5.00
C SER A 37 -2.71 5.77 4.10
N ARG A 38 -2.25 6.26 2.94
CA ARG A 38 -1.45 5.48 1.99
C ARG A 38 -0.02 5.31 2.50
N SER A 39 0.61 6.39 2.98
CA SER A 39 1.95 6.33 3.57
C SER A 39 1.95 5.50 4.85
N GLU A 40 0.96 5.70 5.73
CA GLU A 40 0.82 4.98 7.00
C GLU A 40 0.68 3.47 6.81
N GLN A 41 -0.11 3.02 5.84
CA GLN A 41 -0.29 1.59 5.55
C GLN A 41 1.01 0.92 5.12
N ALA A 42 1.80 1.61 4.31
CA ALA A 42 3.03 1.06 3.80
C ALA A 42 4.13 1.13 4.89
N GLU A 43 4.25 2.22 5.64
CA GLU A 43 5.10 2.30 6.84
C GLU A 43 4.76 1.21 7.86
N ALA A 44 3.47 0.87 8.00
CA ALA A 44 3.00 -0.21 8.86
C ALA A 44 3.46 -1.62 8.44
N ILE A 45 4.18 -1.79 7.33
CA ILE A 45 4.85 -3.05 6.97
C ILE A 45 6.38 -2.94 6.92
N ALA A 46 6.95 -1.75 7.11
CA ALA A 46 8.40 -1.55 7.10
C ALA A 46 9.10 -2.41 8.16
N GLY A 47 10.27 -2.95 7.82
CA GLY A 47 11.14 -3.64 8.78
C GLY A 47 11.44 -5.10 8.44
N TYR A 48 11.96 -5.82 9.43
CA TYR A 48 12.41 -7.21 9.29
C TYR A 48 11.27 -8.20 9.59
N TRP A 49 11.13 -9.19 8.72
CA TRP A 49 10.09 -10.20 8.76
C TRP A 49 10.67 -11.59 8.58
N VAL A 50 10.23 -12.54 9.40
CA VAL A 50 10.68 -13.93 9.35
C VAL A 50 9.51 -14.82 8.97
N LEU A 51 9.71 -15.67 7.99
CA LEU A 51 8.77 -16.71 7.61
C LEU A 51 8.74 -17.80 8.68
N ARG A 52 7.53 -18.15 9.12
CA ARG A 52 7.28 -19.22 10.07
C ARG A 52 6.11 -20.08 9.61
N ARG A 53 6.17 -21.36 9.98
CA ARG A 53 4.98 -22.20 10.00
C ARG A 53 4.14 -21.83 11.22
N ALA A 54 2.84 -21.63 11.02
CA ALA A 54 1.93 -21.28 12.10
C ALA A 54 1.61 -22.47 13.03
N ASP A 55 1.90 -23.69 12.59
CA ASP A 55 1.46 -24.95 13.20
C ASP A 55 2.61 -25.85 13.68
N ALA A 56 3.86 -25.46 13.53
CA ALA A 56 4.99 -26.33 13.77
C ALA A 56 6.27 -25.58 14.15
N ALA A 57 7.24 -26.34 14.68
CA ALA A 57 8.62 -25.89 14.86
C ALA A 57 9.23 -25.44 13.51
N PRO A 58 10.24 -24.55 13.52
CA PRO A 58 10.92 -24.08 12.31
C PRO A 58 11.70 -25.23 11.65
N GLN A 59 11.02 -25.97 10.78
CA GLN A 59 11.58 -27.02 9.94
C GLN A 59 11.18 -26.77 8.48
N GLY A 60 12.12 -26.98 7.56
CA GLY A 60 11.92 -26.77 6.13
C GLY A 60 12.43 -25.40 5.67
N MET A 61 11.63 -24.67 4.91
CA MET A 61 12.03 -23.36 4.37
C MET A 61 12.10 -22.30 5.47
N GLN A 62 13.21 -21.58 5.50
CA GLN A 62 13.42 -20.40 6.35
C GLN A 62 13.72 -19.22 5.45
N LEU A 63 13.01 -18.13 5.64
CA LEU A 63 13.14 -16.94 4.82
C LEU A 63 13.04 -15.72 5.72
N GLU A 64 14.02 -14.83 5.58
CA GLU A 64 14.00 -13.52 6.23
C GLU A 64 13.99 -12.42 5.17
N LEU A 65 13.12 -11.45 5.40
CA LEU A 65 12.85 -10.36 4.48
C LEU A 65 13.01 -9.04 5.20
N LEU A 66 13.59 -8.08 4.50
CA LEU A 66 13.53 -6.67 4.86
C LEU A 66 12.57 -5.97 3.90
N PHE A 67 11.51 -5.36 4.43
CA PHE A 67 10.62 -4.48 3.66
C PHE A 67 11.07 -3.02 3.87
N ASP A 68 11.50 -2.39 2.80
CA ASP A 68 12.07 -1.04 2.78
C ASP A 68 11.58 -0.22 1.56
N SER A 69 12.15 0.99 1.39
CA SER A 69 11.95 1.86 0.22
C SER A 69 10.47 2.07 -0.14
N ILE A 70 9.75 2.67 0.82
CA ILE A 70 8.30 2.75 0.82
C ILE A 70 7.82 4.02 0.11
N ALA A 71 6.95 3.87 -0.88
CA ALA A 71 6.42 4.99 -1.65
C ALA A 71 4.96 4.74 -2.05
N GLY A 72 4.04 5.50 -1.47
CA GLY A 72 2.62 5.32 -1.72
C GLY A 72 2.16 3.93 -1.30
N PHE A 73 1.62 3.15 -2.24
CA PHE A 73 1.22 1.75 -2.00
C PHE A 73 2.32 0.74 -2.37
N GLY A 74 3.49 1.21 -2.85
CA GLY A 74 4.59 0.37 -3.28
C GLY A 74 5.70 0.28 -2.23
N PHE A 75 6.45 -0.81 -2.27
CA PHE A 75 7.65 -1.00 -1.46
C PHE A 75 8.67 -1.89 -2.17
N ARG A 76 9.91 -1.89 -1.69
CA ARG A 76 10.91 -2.88 -2.07
C ARG A 76 11.11 -3.87 -0.93
N ALA A 77 11.37 -5.11 -1.31
CA ALA A 77 11.73 -6.15 -0.36
C ALA A 77 13.09 -6.73 -0.72
N ARG A 78 13.86 -7.11 0.29
CA ARG A 78 15.13 -7.80 0.11
C ARG A 78 15.11 -9.09 0.89
N ILE A 79 15.64 -10.15 0.30
CA ILE A 79 15.93 -11.38 1.02
C ILE A 79 17.22 -11.13 1.79
N THR A 80 17.18 -11.31 3.10
CA THR A 80 18.36 -11.16 3.96
C THR A 80 18.92 -12.51 4.37
N PHE A 81 18.09 -13.53 4.38
CA PHE A 81 18.47 -14.90 4.69
C PHE A 81 17.51 -15.89 4.02
N LEU A 82 18.04 -17.01 3.55
CA LEU A 82 17.26 -18.06 2.92
C LEU A 82 17.90 -19.44 3.18
N MET A 83 17.10 -20.35 3.72
CA MET A 83 17.40 -21.78 3.77
C MET A 83 16.24 -22.60 3.21
N GLN A 84 16.56 -23.72 2.57
CA GLN A 84 15.60 -24.73 2.15
C GLN A 84 16.00 -26.07 2.76
N GLY A 85 15.31 -26.47 3.84
CA GLY A 85 15.79 -27.58 4.68
C GLY A 85 17.09 -27.18 5.35
N ASP A 86 18.13 -28.00 5.20
CA ASP A 86 19.46 -27.76 5.76
C ASP A 86 20.41 -27.04 4.79
N VAL A 87 19.92 -26.64 3.61
CA VAL A 87 20.72 -26.01 2.57
C VAL A 87 20.54 -24.49 2.62
N GLY A 88 21.61 -23.78 2.93
CA GLY A 88 21.68 -22.32 2.78
C GLY A 88 21.76 -21.92 1.31
N LEU A 89 20.94 -20.96 0.92
CA LEU A 89 20.94 -20.38 -0.44
C LEU A 89 21.47 -18.95 -0.38
N ASP A 90 22.29 -18.59 -1.37
CA ASP A 90 22.82 -17.24 -1.46
C ASP A 90 21.71 -16.25 -1.85
N ALA A 91 21.36 -15.37 -0.90
CA ALA A 91 20.33 -14.36 -1.06
C ALA A 91 20.68 -13.33 -2.17
N SER A 92 21.97 -13.15 -2.50
CA SER A 92 22.40 -12.23 -3.56
C SER A 92 22.00 -12.68 -4.96
N LEU A 93 21.64 -13.97 -5.13
CA LEU A 93 21.11 -14.51 -6.39
C LEU A 93 19.69 -14.02 -6.69
N PHE A 94 19.04 -13.37 -5.73
CA PHE A 94 17.69 -12.85 -5.86
C PHE A 94 17.73 -11.33 -5.93
N GLY A 95 17.09 -10.78 -6.97
CA GLY A 95 16.93 -9.33 -7.09
C GLY A 95 15.99 -8.77 -6.01
N PRO A 96 16.01 -7.44 -5.78
CA PRO A 96 15.04 -6.81 -4.88
C PRO A 96 13.63 -7.07 -5.37
N GLY A 97 12.78 -7.53 -4.46
CA GLY A 97 11.37 -7.77 -4.71
C GLY A 97 10.61 -6.47 -4.92
N ALA A 98 9.70 -6.46 -5.88
CA ALA A 98 8.73 -5.39 -6.04
C ALA A 98 7.45 -5.78 -5.30
N GLY A 99 7.03 -4.95 -4.35
CA GLY A 99 5.85 -5.18 -3.53
C GLY A 99 4.82 -4.07 -3.63
N SER A 100 3.58 -4.42 -3.31
CA SER A 100 2.51 -3.46 -3.08
C SER A 100 1.61 -3.86 -1.92
N ILE A 101 1.03 -2.86 -1.26
CA ILE A 101 -0.02 -3.03 -0.26
C ILE A 101 -1.33 -2.44 -0.79
N ARG A 102 -2.39 -3.24 -0.78
CA ARG A 102 -3.72 -2.81 -1.16
C ARG A 102 -4.42 -2.13 0.03
N PRO A 103 -5.45 -1.28 -0.20
CA PRO A 103 -6.20 -0.60 0.86
C PRO A 103 -6.84 -1.54 1.89
N ASP A 104 -7.12 -2.78 1.51
CA ASP A 104 -7.63 -3.80 2.41
C ASP A 104 -6.53 -4.41 3.31
N SER A 105 -5.29 -3.92 3.24
CA SER A 105 -4.10 -4.46 3.92
C SER A 105 -3.60 -5.81 3.36
N THR A 106 -3.96 -6.16 2.12
CA THR A 106 -3.34 -7.27 1.41
C THR A 106 -1.99 -6.83 0.84
N VAL A 107 -0.92 -7.48 1.28
CA VAL A 107 0.44 -7.29 0.76
C VAL A 107 0.72 -8.34 -0.29
N SER A 108 1.37 -7.95 -1.38
CA SER A 108 1.88 -8.87 -2.40
C SER A 108 3.28 -8.45 -2.82
N VAL A 109 4.21 -9.39 -2.91
CA VAL A 109 5.60 -9.16 -3.33
C VAL A 109 6.08 -10.26 -4.25
N ILE A 110 6.84 -9.88 -5.27
CA ILE A 110 7.44 -10.79 -6.24
C ILE A 110 8.95 -10.56 -6.27
N PHE A 111 9.73 -11.62 -6.12
CA PHE A 111 11.19 -11.63 -6.26
C PHE A 111 11.59 -12.34 -7.55
N SER A 112 12.41 -11.69 -8.36
CA SER A 112 13.14 -12.37 -9.43
C SER A 112 14.25 -13.21 -8.83
N GLY A 113 14.49 -14.39 -9.39
CA GLY A 113 15.56 -15.26 -8.90
C GLY A 113 15.76 -16.50 -9.77
N PRO A 114 16.79 -17.30 -9.45
CA PRO A 114 17.06 -18.54 -10.17
C PRO A 114 15.87 -19.50 -10.08
N ARG A 115 15.63 -20.25 -11.16
CA ARG A 115 14.65 -21.35 -11.22
C ARG A 115 13.17 -20.95 -11.04
N SER A 116 12.81 -19.69 -11.29
CA SER A 116 11.40 -19.32 -11.43
C SER A 116 11.19 -18.25 -12.51
N GLU A 117 10.66 -18.65 -13.66
CA GLU A 117 10.27 -17.73 -14.74
C GLU A 117 9.10 -16.83 -14.31
N LEU A 118 8.23 -17.33 -13.42
CA LEU A 118 7.09 -16.59 -12.87
C LEU A 118 7.45 -15.75 -11.64
N GLY A 119 8.71 -15.83 -11.19
CA GLY A 119 9.21 -15.24 -9.95
C GLY A 119 8.81 -16.02 -8.69
N ASN A 120 9.37 -15.63 -7.56
CA ASN A 120 8.97 -16.12 -6.24
C ASN A 120 7.96 -15.14 -5.66
N ARG A 121 6.80 -15.61 -5.22
CA ARG A 121 5.67 -14.75 -4.87
C ARG A 121 5.16 -15.04 -3.47
N LEU A 122 4.99 -13.98 -2.69
CA LEU A 122 4.36 -14.00 -1.38
C LEU A 122 3.20 -13.02 -1.39
N SER A 123 2.03 -13.47 -0.95
CA SER A 123 0.87 -12.60 -0.79
C SER A 123 0.13 -12.97 0.48
N GLY A 124 -0.37 -11.98 1.20
CA GLY A 124 -1.02 -12.22 2.48
C GLY A 124 -1.66 -11.00 3.11
N LYS A 125 -2.40 -11.22 4.20
CA LYS A 125 -3.10 -10.18 4.93
C LYS A 125 -2.31 -9.71 6.13
N VAL A 126 -2.06 -8.41 6.23
CA VAL A 126 -1.42 -7.80 7.40
C VAL A 126 -2.39 -7.79 8.57
N ARG A 127 -1.91 -8.24 9.74
CA ARG A 127 -2.60 -8.31 11.03
C ARG A 127 -1.60 -7.97 12.13
N GLY A 128 -1.40 -6.67 12.38
CA GLY A 128 -0.38 -6.18 13.31
C GLY A 128 1.02 -6.64 12.89
N ASP A 129 1.71 -7.36 13.78
CA ASP A 129 3.07 -7.88 13.57
C ASP A 129 3.11 -9.20 12.76
N THR A 130 2.02 -9.58 12.12
CA THR A 130 1.93 -10.83 11.34
C THR A 130 1.33 -10.58 9.95
N ILE A 131 1.83 -11.28 8.94
CA ILE A 131 1.20 -11.38 7.61
C ILE A 131 0.82 -12.84 7.40
N ALA A 132 -0.49 -13.12 7.37
CA ALA A 132 -0.99 -14.46 7.08
C ALA A 132 -0.94 -14.70 5.55
N LEU A 133 -0.13 -15.66 5.10
CA LEU A 133 0.08 -15.90 3.69
C LEU A 133 -1.13 -16.63 3.07
N ALA A 134 -1.65 -16.05 1.99
CA ALA A 134 -2.66 -16.63 1.11
C ALA A 134 -2.05 -17.12 -0.23
N GLU A 135 -0.82 -16.69 -0.54
CA GLU A 135 -0.01 -17.23 -1.63
C GLU A 135 1.43 -17.37 -1.16
N PHE A 136 2.05 -18.51 -1.46
CA PHE A 136 3.47 -18.75 -1.22
C PHE A 136 4.05 -19.65 -2.32
N LEU A 137 4.45 -19.02 -3.42
CA LEU A 137 5.10 -19.67 -4.55
C LEU A 137 6.62 -19.46 -4.45
N TRP A 138 7.39 -20.53 -4.34
CA TRP A 138 8.85 -20.47 -4.26
C TRP A 138 9.50 -21.54 -5.12
N ALA A 139 10.44 -21.15 -5.97
CA ALA A 139 11.14 -22.05 -6.90
C ALA A 139 10.19 -22.93 -7.75
N GLY A 140 9.04 -22.37 -8.15
CA GLY A 140 8.00 -23.08 -8.90
C GLY A 140 7.06 -23.96 -8.08
N GLU A 141 7.27 -24.08 -6.77
CA GLU A 141 6.43 -24.86 -5.86
C GLU A 141 5.47 -23.97 -5.07
N ASP A 142 4.22 -24.40 -4.94
CA ASP A 142 3.20 -23.77 -4.10
C ASP A 142 3.22 -24.39 -2.71
N TRP A 143 3.82 -23.69 -1.75
CA TRP A 143 4.06 -24.18 -0.39
C TRP A 143 2.78 -24.25 0.45
N LEU A 144 1.69 -23.61 0.02
CA LEU A 144 0.40 -23.68 0.69
C LEU A 144 -0.37 -24.96 0.32
N ARG A 145 -0.13 -25.57 -0.84
CA ARG A 145 -0.78 -26.84 -1.24
C ARG A 145 -0.49 -28.00 -0.29
N SER A 146 0.60 -27.92 0.48
CA SER A 146 0.92 -28.89 1.52
C SER A 146 -0.09 -28.91 2.69
N GLY A 147 -1.09 -28.02 2.69
CA GLY A 147 -2.07 -27.85 3.78
C GLY A 147 -1.51 -27.10 4.99
N ARG A 148 -0.24 -26.70 4.93
CA ARG A 148 0.45 -25.96 5.99
C ARG A 148 0.07 -24.49 5.95
N ARG A 149 -0.04 -23.89 7.13
CA ARG A 149 -0.26 -22.44 7.27
C ARG A 149 1.08 -21.74 7.47
N TRP A 150 1.35 -20.76 6.62
CA TRP A 150 2.58 -19.98 6.66
C TRP A 150 2.26 -18.52 6.98
N VAL A 151 3.13 -17.91 7.78
CA VAL A 151 3.01 -16.52 8.22
C VAL A 151 4.38 -15.85 8.13
N LEU A 152 4.40 -14.55 7.80
CA LEU A 152 5.55 -13.71 8.11
C LEU A 152 5.31 -13.04 9.45
N VAL A 153 6.31 -13.07 10.34
CA VAL A 153 6.25 -12.45 11.66
C VAL A 153 7.31 -11.37 11.76
N ARG A 154 6.89 -10.15 12.08
CA ARG A 154 7.78 -9.01 12.27
C ARG A 154 8.73 -9.30 13.41
N GLN A 155 10.02 -9.07 13.20
CA GLN A 155 11.00 -9.06 14.28
C GLN A 155 11.09 -7.64 14.83
N ARG A 156 10.96 -7.52 16.16
CA ARG A 156 11.28 -6.27 16.84
C ARG A 156 12.79 -6.27 17.07
N GLN A 157 13.46 -5.24 16.57
CA GLN A 157 14.86 -4.97 16.90
C GLN A 157 14.97 -4.41 18.32
#